data_AF-A0A1D3RQC2-F1
#
_entry.id   AF-A0A1D3RQC2-F1
#
_cell.length_a   1.000
_cell.length_b   1.000
_cell.length_c   1.000
_cell.angle_alpha   90.00
_cell.angle_beta   90.00
_cell.angle_gamma   90.00
#
_symmetry.space_group_name_H-M   'P 1'
#
loop_
_entity.id
_entity.type
_entity.pdbx_description
1 polymer ?
#
loop_
_entity_poly.entity_id
_entity_poly.type
_entity_poly.pdbx_seq_one_letter_code
_entity_poly.pdbx_strand_id
1 'polypeptide(L)'
;MWMRLNRIIVFLMVVIWNTPAFSVESNPVVQYQKLYQKSPMGVYSQGEWLLVVAEVPMNSDKQPKIYYEAKAMLQTQQLLKQFVLLQADLSGLKLHGFNGRLALDFDELVASGDFYHFSINNISVRLLDNKAYKSQYRRVTALKESALSSARLELFKTLNNSFIIQKLLSHARNNNALLARYYFDLGLLREAYFYKWQQLKSTYYLVNYPILDKTPFQRRQYLRRIFTTDSKDYQLDWLKQLPANAELFAQIQADIGNMDRLGQGLLDWLLAATLPMQDYEQQLDKVIQRLEPLAPNAQVKAEFVFLKKNRISKLVLDTYPSILQDILNQQGFLILDTKYSDENTAYFEQAVSLFNQGRKVDKVLTLLIQSLVESPRHIKSWVYLGAVLKYKKHYIESLAAFQQASLLNHSDPDNQANIAEIYFELKQPELAEAYLYYLQQQPVKNLSAYTKKVMSHLVNIKDKK
;
A
#
# COMPACT_ATOMS: atom_id res chain seq x y z
N MET A 1 10.73 23.94 -5.21
CA MET A 1 11.90 23.64 -6.04
C MET A 1 11.39 23.06 -7.36
N TRP A 2 11.42 23.88 -8.41
CA TRP A 2 10.80 23.62 -9.71
C TRP A 2 11.50 22.47 -10.45
N MET A 3 10.82 21.34 -10.65
CA MET A 3 11.21 20.37 -11.69
C MET A 3 10.68 20.85 -13.03
N ARG A 4 11.61 21.16 -13.94
CA ARG A 4 11.31 21.37 -15.36
C ARG A 4 10.77 20.06 -15.96
N LEU A 5 9.47 19.98 -16.19
CA LEU A 5 8.88 18.99 -17.11
C LEU A 5 9.37 19.30 -18.52
N ASN A 6 10.33 18.53 -19.03
CA ASN A 6 10.54 18.41 -20.48
C ASN A 6 9.41 17.55 -21.04
N ARG A 7 8.31 18.18 -21.46
CA ARG A 7 7.28 17.53 -22.27
C ARG A 7 7.84 17.30 -23.68
N ILE A 8 8.34 16.10 -23.96
CA ILE A 8 8.57 15.64 -25.32
C ILE A 8 7.20 15.30 -25.91
N ILE A 9 6.70 16.14 -26.81
CA ILE A 9 5.50 15.84 -27.60
C ILE A 9 5.93 14.82 -28.66
N VAL A 10 5.55 13.55 -28.47
CA VAL A 10 5.73 12.49 -29.47
C VAL A 10 4.54 12.53 -30.43
N PHE A 11 4.79 12.90 -31.69
CA PHE A 11 3.80 12.78 -32.76
C PHE A 11 3.79 11.32 -33.24
N LEU A 12 2.72 10.58 -32.93
CA LEU A 12 2.51 9.21 -33.37
C LEU A 12 1.47 9.22 -34.50
N MET A 13 1.93 9.19 -35.76
CA MET A 13 1.05 9.05 -36.92
C MET A 13 0.83 7.57 -37.22
N VAL A 14 -0.32 7.03 -36.79
CA VAL A 14 -0.81 5.74 -37.27
C VAL A 14 -1.61 6.01 -38.54
N VAL A 15 -0.97 5.90 -39.71
CA VAL A 15 -1.64 6.01 -41.01
C VAL A 15 -1.96 4.60 -41.49
N ILE A 16 -3.21 4.18 -41.35
CA ILE A 16 -3.72 2.90 -41.87
C ILE A 16 -4.22 3.14 -43.29
N TRP A 17 -3.43 2.79 -44.30
CA TRP A 17 -3.91 2.66 -45.67
C TRP A 17 -4.10 1.17 -45.97
N ASN A 18 -5.34 0.70 -45.87
CA ASN A 18 -5.70 -0.65 -46.31
C ASN A 18 -5.88 -0.65 -47.84
N THR A 19 -4.86 -1.11 -48.57
CA THR A 19 -5.04 -1.63 -49.92
C THR A 19 -4.61 -3.09 -49.95
N PRO A 20 -5.46 -4.03 -50.39
CA PRO A 20 -5.08 -5.43 -50.50
C PRO A 20 -4.17 -5.57 -51.73
N ALA A 21 -2.90 -5.91 -51.52
CA ALA A 21 -1.98 -6.25 -52.59
C ALA A 21 -1.29 -7.57 -52.27
N PHE A 22 -1.35 -8.50 -53.23
CA PHE A 22 -0.70 -9.81 -53.24
C PHE A 22 0.77 -9.73 -52.78
N SER A 23 1.16 -10.63 -51.88
CA SER A 23 2.44 -10.62 -51.16
C SER A 23 3.60 -11.20 -51.98
N VAL A 24 4.34 -10.33 -52.66
CA VAL A 24 5.79 -10.52 -52.82
C VAL A 24 6.43 -10.08 -51.51
N GLU A 25 7.26 -10.93 -50.89
CA GLU A 25 7.96 -10.60 -49.64
C GLU A 25 8.80 -9.33 -49.85
N SER A 26 8.24 -8.19 -49.44
CA SER A 26 8.77 -6.89 -49.84
C SER A 26 9.94 -6.54 -48.93
N ASN A 27 11.11 -6.31 -49.55
CA ASN A 27 12.35 -6.04 -48.83
C ASN A 27 12.21 -4.74 -48.00
N PRO A 28 12.40 -4.78 -46.66
CA PRO A 28 12.20 -3.63 -45.79
C PRO A 28 13.14 -2.46 -46.11
N VAL A 29 14.30 -2.73 -46.73
CA VAL A 29 15.23 -1.69 -47.21
C VAL A 29 14.57 -0.85 -48.30
N VAL A 30 13.94 -1.50 -49.28
CA VAL A 30 13.30 -0.83 -50.42
C VAL A 30 12.09 -0.02 -49.96
N GLN A 31 11.30 -0.58 -49.04
CA GLN A 31 10.17 0.13 -48.43
C GLN A 31 10.64 1.39 -47.67
N TYR A 32 11.66 1.26 -46.83
CA TYR A 32 12.22 2.38 -46.08
C TYR A 32 12.73 3.50 -47.00
N GLN A 33 13.54 3.15 -48.01
CA GLN A 33 14.12 4.12 -48.94
C GLN A 33 13.05 4.88 -49.74
N LYS A 34 11.99 4.18 -50.17
CA LYS A 34 10.94 4.78 -51.01
C LYS A 34 9.96 5.64 -50.22
N LEU A 35 9.58 5.22 -49.01
CA LEU A 35 8.44 5.79 -48.29
C LEU A 35 8.82 6.55 -47.01
N TYR A 36 9.89 6.15 -46.32
CA TYR A 36 10.14 6.59 -44.94
C TYR A 36 11.52 7.22 -44.71
N GLN A 37 12.33 7.39 -45.75
CA GLN A 37 13.69 7.94 -45.63
C GLN A 37 13.71 9.33 -44.96
N LYS A 38 12.70 10.16 -45.24
CA LYS A 38 12.52 11.51 -44.69
C LYS A 38 11.49 11.58 -43.55
N SER A 39 10.93 10.44 -43.13
CA SER A 39 9.94 10.42 -42.06
C SER A 39 10.57 10.82 -40.73
N PRO A 40 9.83 11.50 -39.86
CA PRO A 40 10.30 11.84 -38.52
C PRO A 40 10.51 10.58 -37.67
N MET A 41 11.01 10.77 -36.45
CA MET A 41 11.04 9.74 -35.42
C MET A 41 9.64 9.12 -35.21
N GLY A 42 9.56 7.80 -35.16
CA GLY A 42 8.30 7.08 -34.96
C GLY A 42 8.37 5.59 -35.30
N VAL A 43 7.22 4.92 -35.18
CA VAL A 43 7.03 3.52 -35.60
C VAL A 43 6.02 3.51 -36.75
N TYR A 44 6.39 2.86 -37.85
CA TYR A 44 5.60 2.80 -39.08
C TYR A 44 5.32 1.34 -39.43
N SER A 45 4.05 0.99 -39.70
CA SER A 45 3.66 -0.35 -40.14
C SER A 45 3.46 -0.36 -41.66
N GLN A 46 4.09 -1.31 -42.34
CA GLN A 46 3.98 -1.50 -43.79
C GLN A 46 4.02 -2.99 -44.16
N GLY A 47 2.86 -3.57 -44.46
CA GLY A 47 2.74 -5.01 -44.68
C GLY A 47 3.07 -5.78 -43.40
N GLU A 48 4.04 -6.70 -43.47
CA GLU A 48 4.50 -7.48 -42.29
C GLU A 48 5.60 -6.77 -41.48
N TRP A 49 6.13 -5.65 -41.97
CA TRP A 49 7.27 -4.96 -41.38
C TRP A 49 6.85 -3.77 -40.52
N LEU A 50 7.49 -3.67 -39.35
CA LEU A 50 7.53 -2.46 -38.53
C LEU A 50 8.88 -1.79 -38.72
N LEU A 51 8.85 -0.52 -39.12
CA LEU A 51 10.01 0.34 -39.28
C LEU A 51 10.05 1.32 -38.09
N VAL A 52 11.10 1.24 -37.29
CA VAL A 52 11.32 2.12 -36.14
C VAL A 52 12.41 3.11 -36.48
N VAL A 53 12.04 4.39 -36.56
CA VAL A 53 12.94 5.50 -36.81
C VAL A 53 13.24 6.18 -35.48
N ALA A 54 14.50 6.11 -35.05
CA ALA A 54 15.02 6.81 -33.88
C ALA A 54 15.98 7.93 -34.33
N GLU A 55 15.83 9.11 -33.72
CA GLU A 55 16.65 10.29 -33.99
C GLU A 55 17.09 10.93 -32.67
N VAL A 56 18.41 10.99 -32.48
CA VAL A 56 19.03 11.54 -31.27
C VAL A 56 19.81 12.80 -31.63
N PRO A 57 19.60 13.94 -30.96
CA PRO A 57 20.40 15.13 -31.19
C PRO A 57 21.88 14.88 -30.86
N MET A 58 22.75 15.32 -31.75
CA MET A 58 24.20 15.31 -31.54
C MET A 58 24.62 16.66 -30.97
N ASN A 59 25.23 16.64 -29.78
CA ASN A 59 25.78 17.85 -29.18
C ASN A 59 27.15 18.14 -29.79
N SER A 60 27.59 19.40 -29.73
CA SER A 60 28.91 19.85 -30.22
C SER A 60 30.08 19.22 -29.47
N ASP A 61 29.84 18.66 -28.29
CA ASP A 61 30.86 17.94 -27.53
C ASP A 61 31.22 16.62 -28.23
N LYS A 62 32.52 16.34 -28.34
CA LYS A 62 33.11 15.19 -29.05
C LYS A 62 32.82 13.84 -28.34
N GLN A 63 31.55 13.48 -28.20
CA GLN A 63 31.16 12.14 -27.77
C GLN A 63 31.44 11.12 -28.90
N PRO A 64 31.94 9.93 -28.58
CA PRO A 64 32.23 8.91 -29.58
C PRO A 64 30.95 8.39 -30.24
N LYS A 65 31.04 7.88 -31.48
CA LYS A 65 29.91 7.34 -32.26
C LYS A 65 29.05 6.34 -31.45
N ILE A 66 29.71 5.49 -30.66
CA ILE A 66 29.06 4.46 -29.82
C ILE A 66 28.08 5.04 -28.79
N TYR A 67 28.33 6.26 -28.30
CA TYR A 67 27.43 6.95 -27.37
C TYR A 67 26.07 7.26 -28.02
N TYR A 68 26.10 7.79 -29.24
CA TYR A 68 24.89 8.10 -30.01
C TYR A 68 24.17 6.84 -30.50
N GLU A 69 24.93 5.79 -30.85
CA GLU A 69 24.37 4.48 -31.17
C GLU A 69 23.60 3.89 -29.99
N ALA A 70 24.18 3.92 -28.79
CA ALA A 70 23.53 3.43 -27.58
C ALA A 70 22.26 4.24 -27.27
N LYS A 71 22.31 5.58 -27.36
CA LYS A 71 21.12 6.42 -27.18
C LYS A 71 20.02 6.13 -28.21
N ALA A 72 20.38 5.97 -29.48
CA ALA A 72 19.41 5.69 -30.53
C ALA A 72 18.82 4.27 -30.38
N MET A 73 19.59 3.32 -29.87
CA MET A 73 19.09 1.98 -29.50
C MET A 73 18.10 2.04 -28.33
N LEU A 74 18.38 2.81 -27.28
CA LEU A 74 17.44 3.02 -26.17
C LEU A 74 16.15 3.70 -26.64
N GLN A 75 16.25 4.70 -27.52
CA GLN A 75 15.07 5.36 -28.10
C GLN A 75 14.27 4.41 -29.01
N THR A 76 14.95 3.53 -29.76
CA THR A 76 14.29 2.45 -30.53
C THR A 76 13.50 1.53 -29.60
N GLN A 77 14.09 1.12 -28.48
CA GLN A 77 13.41 0.31 -27.46
C GLN A 77 12.21 1.04 -26.85
N GLN A 78 12.33 2.33 -26.55
CA GLN A 78 11.24 3.13 -25.99
C GLN A 78 10.08 3.28 -26.97
N LEU A 79 10.36 3.55 -28.25
CA LEU A 79 9.34 3.64 -29.30
C LEU A 79 8.60 2.31 -29.49
N LEU A 80 9.33 1.19 -29.48
CA LEU A 80 8.72 -0.15 -29.54
C LEU A 80 7.90 -0.48 -28.30
N LYS A 81 8.38 -0.13 -27.10
CA LYS A 81 7.63 -0.27 -25.85
C LYS A 81 6.30 0.49 -25.94
N GLN A 82 6.34 1.75 -26.37
CA GLN A 82 5.13 2.56 -26.55
C GLN A 82 4.18 1.96 -27.59
N PHE A 83 4.71 1.48 -28.71
CA PHE A 83 3.90 0.81 -29.73
C PHE A 83 3.20 -0.44 -29.19
N VAL A 84 3.91 -1.29 -28.45
CA VAL A 84 3.32 -2.49 -27.81
C VAL A 84 2.24 -2.11 -26.80
N LEU A 85 2.46 -1.08 -25.98
CA LEU A 85 1.49 -0.60 -25.00
C LEU A 85 0.25 0.03 -25.63
N LEU A 86 0.38 0.77 -26.74
CA LEU A 86 -0.76 1.36 -27.45
C LEU A 86 -1.66 0.31 -28.10
N GLN A 87 -1.08 -0.82 -28.50
CA GLN A 87 -1.83 -1.96 -29.04
C GLN A 87 -2.38 -2.86 -27.93
N ALA A 88 -1.93 -2.71 -26.69
CA ALA A 88 -2.47 -3.45 -25.58
C ALA A 88 -3.85 -2.87 -25.22
N ASP A 89 -4.84 -3.74 -25.11
CA ASP A 89 -6.12 -3.33 -24.53
C ASP A 89 -5.96 -3.15 -23.02
N LEU A 90 -5.70 -1.90 -22.62
CA LEU A 90 -5.59 -1.49 -21.23
C LEU A 90 -6.93 -1.00 -20.65
N SER A 91 -8.04 -1.12 -21.39
CA SER A 91 -9.35 -0.64 -20.94
C SER A 91 -9.78 -1.27 -19.62
N GLY A 92 -9.49 -2.56 -19.42
CA GLY A 92 -9.76 -3.27 -18.17
C GLY A 92 -9.00 -2.72 -16.95
N LEU A 93 -7.81 -2.15 -17.15
CA LEU A 93 -7.07 -1.48 -16.07
C LEU A 93 -7.63 -0.09 -15.76
N LYS A 94 -8.17 0.62 -16.76
CA LYS A 94 -8.73 1.96 -16.57
C LYS A 94 -10.05 1.95 -15.78
N LEU A 95 -10.70 0.80 -15.70
CA LEU A 95 -11.91 0.58 -14.89
C LEU A 95 -11.57 0.03 -13.49
N HIS A 96 -10.51 0.54 -12.87
CA HIS A 96 -9.99 0.00 -11.61
C HIS A 96 -10.81 0.36 -10.36
N GLY A 97 -11.67 1.40 -10.41
CA GLY A 97 -12.55 1.78 -9.31
C GLY A 97 -11.86 2.32 -8.05
N PHE A 98 -10.57 2.69 -8.15
CA PHE A 98 -9.83 3.34 -7.07
C PHE A 98 -10.05 4.84 -7.10
N ASN A 99 -9.88 5.48 -5.94
CA ASN A 99 -9.99 6.93 -5.79
C ASN A 99 -8.70 7.51 -5.16
N GLY A 100 -8.64 8.84 -5.08
CA GLY A 100 -7.59 9.54 -4.35
C GLY A 100 -6.22 9.47 -5.02
N ARG A 101 -5.16 9.42 -4.21
CA ARG A 101 -3.77 9.46 -4.69
C ARG A 101 -3.40 8.16 -5.38
N LEU A 102 -3.89 7.02 -4.88
CA LEU A 102 -3.65 5.72 -5.49
C LEU A 102 -4.14 5.68 -6.94
N ALA A 103 -5.35 6.19 -7.21
CA ALA A 103 -5.91 6.25 -8.56
C ALA A 103 -5.03 7.09 -9.50
N LEU A 104 -4.61 8.28 -9.06
CA LEU A 104 -3.75 9.15 -9.86
C LEU A 104 -2.40 8.49 -10.19
N ASP A 105 -1.75 7.87 -9.21
CA ASP A 105 -0.47 7.19 -9.42
C ASP A 105 -0.63 5.91 -10.25
N PHE A 106 -1.78 5.23 -10.13
CA PHE A 106 -2.14 4.08 -10.96
C PHE A 106 -2.29 4.51 -12.43
N ASP A 107 -3.07 5.55 -12.70
CA ASP A 107 -3.27 6.08 -14.05
C ASP A 107 -1.95 6.59 -14.65
N GLU A 108 -1.13 7.28 -13.87
CA GLU A 108 0.20 7.74 -14.31
C GLU A 108 1.13 6.57 -14.64
N LEU A 109 1.14 5.52 -13.81
CA LEU A 109 1.95 4.32 -14.05
C LEU A 109 1.45 3.56 -15.29
N VAL A 110 0.13 3.44 -15.48
CA VAL A 110 -0.46 2.81 -16.66
C VAL A 110 -0.15 3.61 -17.93
N ALA A 111 -0.27 4.94 -17.88
CA ALA A 111 -0.01 5.82 -19.01
C ALA A 111 1.48 5.90 -19.40
N SER A 112 2.38 5.90 -18.42
CA SER A 112 3.84 5.88 -18.66
C SER A 112 4.34 4.52 -19.15
N GLY A 113 3.70 3.43 -18.72
CA GLY A 113 4.12 2.08 -19.04
C GLY A 113 5.32 1.60 -18.23
N ASP A 114 5.73 2.32 -17.18
CA ASP A 114 6.96 2.04 -16.41
C ASP A 114 6.92 0.73 -15.62
N PHE A 115 5.74 0.12 -15.49
CA PHE A 115 5.56 -1.23 -14.96
C PHE A 115 6.11 -2.33 -15.90
N TYR A 116 6.29 -2.03 -17.20
CA TYR A 116 6.71 -2.99 -18.22
C TYR A 116 8.14 -2.74 -18.69
N HIS A 117 8.99 -3.75 -18.52
CA HIS A 117 10.35 -3.76 -19.04
C HIS A 117 10.38 -4.41 -20.43
N PHE A 118 10.65 -3.63 -21.46
CA PHE A 118 10.77 -4.11 -22.84
C PHE A 118 12.24 -4.22 -23.24
N SER A 119 12.64 -5.37 -23.78
CA SER A 119 13.99 -5.58 -24.30
C SER A 119 13.94 -6.04 -25.76
N ILE A 120 14.69 -5.33 -26.61
CA ILE A 120 14.81 -5.68 -28.04
C ILE A 120 15.76 -6.85 -28.29
N ASN A 121 16.57 -7.26 -27.30
CA ASN A 121 17.67 -8.20 -27.49
C ASN A 121 17.21 -9.59 -27.94
N ASN A 122 15.97 -9.96 -27.60
CA ASN A 122 15.39 -11.26 -27.95
C ASN A 122 14.49 -11.19 -29.19
N ILE A 123 14.50 -10.06 -29.90
CA ILE A 123 13.66 -9.82 -31.08
C ILE A 123 14.56 -9.79 -32.31
N SER A 124 14.22 -10.59 -33.32
CA SER A 124 14.93 -10.55 -34.61
C SER A 124 14.69 -9.20 -35.28
N VAL A 125 15.76 -8.42 -35.39
CA VAL A 125 15.74 -7.08 -35.96
C VAL A 125 16.76 -6.96 -37.10
N ARG A 126 16.44 -6.15 -38.10
CA ARG A 126 17.32 -5.79 -39.20
C ARG A 126 17.63 -4.30 -39.13
N LEU A 127 18.91 -3.95 -39.05
CA LEU A 127 19.35 -2.56 -39.08
C LEU A 127 19.36 -2.07 -40.53
N LEU A 128 18.61 -1.01 -40.82
CA LEU A 128 18.49 -0.43 -42.17
C LEU A 128 19.32 0.85 -42.34
N ASP A 129 19.39 1.67 -41.30
CA ASP A 129 20.21 2.89 -41.25
C ASP A 129 20.76 3.09 -39.84
N ASN A 130 22.00 3.57 -39.73
CA ASN A 130 22.69 3.76 -38.44
C ASN A 130 23.88 4.70 -38.61
N LYS A 131 23.60 5.99 -38.79
CA LYS A 131 24.63 7.00 -39.07
C LYS A 131 24.20 8.40 -38.67
N ALA A 132 25.19 9.29 -38.60
CA ALA A 132 24.98 10.70 -38.36
C ALA A 132 24.44 11.40 -39.62
N TYR A 133 23.45 12.26 -39.42
CA TYR A 133 22.88 13.18 -40.40
C TYR A 133 22.85 14.59 -39.81
N LYS A 134 23.72 15.48 -40.30
CA LYS A 134 23.84 16.86 -39.81
C LYS A 134 24.03 16.89 -38.27
N SER A 135 23.08 17.44 -37.53
CA SER A 135 23.09 17.59 -36.07
C SER A 135 22.35 16.46 -35.33
N GLN A 136 22.04 15.35 -36.00
CA GLN A 136 21.30 14.24 -35.42
C GLN A 136 21.92 12.89 -35.80
N TYR A 137 21.81 11.92 -34.91
CA TYR A 137 22.14 10.53 -35.17
C TYR A 137 20.85 9.76 -35.46
N ARG A 138 20.75 9.17 -36.65
CA ARG A 138 19.55 8.43 -37.09
C ARG A 138 19.81 6.93 -37.09
N ARG A 139 18.91 6.19 -36.47
CA ARG A 139 18.88 4.73 -36.47
C ARG A 139 17.53 4.27 -36.99
N VAL A 140 17.53 3.35 -37.95
CA VAL A 140 16.33 2.74 -38.49
C VAL A 140 16.41 1.24 -38.33
N THR A 141 15.48 0.69 -37.56
CA THR A 141 15.40 -0.73 -37.25
C THR A 141 14.12 -1.30 -37.85
N ALA A 142 14.22 -2.38 -38.61
CA ALA A 142 13.07 -3.12 -39.14
C ALA A 142 12.89 -4.45 -38.39
N LEU A 143 11.66 -4.83 -38.13
CA LEU A 143 11.31 -6.13 -37.56
C LEU A 143 9.97 -6.58 -38.13
N LYS A 144 9.70 -7.89 -38.11
CA LYS A 144 8.35 -8.38 -38.43
C LYS A 144 7.42 -8.10 -37.27
N GLU A 145 6.19 -7.65 -37.53
CA GLU A 145 5.22 -7.40 -36.45
C GLU A 145 4.93 -8.65 -35.62
N SER A 146 4.93 -9.82 -36.27
CA SER A 146 4.79 -11.13 -35.60
C SER A 146 5.88 -11.39 -34.55
N ALA A 147 7.05 -10.78 -34.66
CA ALA A 147 8.13 -10.91 -33.68
C ALA A 147 7.81 -10.23 -32.33
N LEU A 148 6.80 -9.35 -32.28
CA LEU A 148 6.31 -8.74 -31.04
C LEU A 148 5.28 -9.62 -30.30
N SER A 149 4.84 -10.74 -30.90
CA SER A 149 3.79 -11.59 -30.31
C SER A 149 4.18 -12.14 -28.94
N SER A 150 5.43 -12.56 -28.75
CA SER A 150 5.93 -13.06 -27.46
C SER A 150 5.92 -11.96 -26.40
N ALA A 151 6.41 -10.77 -26.74
CA ALA A 151 6.41 -9.59 -25.87
C ALA A 151 4.99 -9.19 -25.44
N ARG A 152 4.02 -9.25 -26.36
CA ARG A 152 2.59 -9.03 -26.07
C ARG A 152 2.04 -10.10 -25.13
N LEU A 153 2.29 -11.38 -25.40
CA LEU A 153 1.82 -12.48 -24.55
C LEU A 153 2.38 -12.39 -23.13
N GLU A 154 3.65 -12.01 -22.96
CA GLU A 154 4.26 -11.79 -21.64
C GLU A 154 3.61 -10.62 -20.88
N LEU A 155 3.32 -9.52 -21.58
CA LEU A 155 2.59 -8.39 -21.02
C LEU A 155 1.21 -8.83 -20.51
N PHE A 156 0.41 -9.49 -21.34
CA PHE A 156 -0.96 -9.89 -20.97
C PHE A 156 -1.02 -10.97 -19.87
N LYS A 157 -0.02 -11.84 -19.76
CA LYS A 157 0.03 -12.86 -18.70
C LYS A 157 0.12 -12.27 -17.30
N THR A 158 0.70 -11.09 -17.16
CA THR A 158 1.07 -10.51 -15.85
C THR A 158 0.26 -9.28 -15.50
N LEU A 159 -0.39 -8.67 -16.49
CA LEU A 159 -0.99 -7.36 -16.34
C LEU A 159 -2.43 -7.44 -15.80
N ASN A 160 -2.58 -7.08 -14.54
CA ASN A 160 -3.87 -6.89 -13.87
C ASN A 160 -3.74 -5.80 -12.79
N ASN A 161 -4.87 -5.40 -12.19
CA ASN A 161 -4.89 -4.35 -11.17
C ASN A 161 -3.99 -4.67 -9.97
N SER A 162 -3.98 -5.94 -9.53
CA SER A 162 -3.15 -6.39 -8.40
C SER A 162 -1.66 -6.22 -8.68
N PHE A 163 -1.21 -6.51 -9.90
CA PHE A 163 0.18 -6.30 -10.31
C PHE A 163 0.60 -4.83 -10.29
N ILE A 164 -0.26 -3.93 -10.79
CA ILE A 164 0.03 -2.48 -10.77
C ILE A 164 0.07 -1.96 -9.33
N ILE A 165 -0.88 -2.36 -8.48
CA ILE A 165 -0.86 -2.03 -7.05
C ILE A 165 0.43 -2.52 -6.39
N GLN A 166 0.87 -3.74 -6.71
CA GLN A 166 2.12 -4.29 -6.19
C GLN A 166 3.33 -3.42 -6.53
N LYS A 167 3.38 -2.92 -7.77
CA LYS A 167 4.44 -2.01 -8.21
C LYS A 167 4.42 -0.69 -7.44
N LEU A 168 3.24 -0.09 -7.26
CA LEU A 168 3.07 1.16 -6.52
C LEU A 168 3.46 0.99 -5.04
N LEU A 169 2.97 -0.05 -4.37
CA LEU A 169 3.31 -0.34 -2.97
C LEU A 169 4.80 -0.64 -2.81
N SER A 170 5.40 -1.37 -3.75
CA SER A 170 6.85 -1.66 -3.73
C SER A 170 7.68 -0.39 -3.89
N HIS A 171 7.26 0.53 -4.77
CA HIS A 171 7.90 1.83 -4.94
C HIS A 171 7.78 2.70 -3.68
N ALA A 172 6.61 2.63 -3.01
CA ALA A 172 6.34 3.37 -1.79
C ALA A 172 6.94 2.74 -0.52
N ARG A 173 7.63 1.59 -0.58
CA ARG A 173 8.07 0.79 0.59
C ARG A 173 8.79 1.59 1.69
N ASN A 174 9.54 2.61 1.32
CA ASN A 174 10.31 3.45 2.26
C ASN A 174 9.65 4.81 2.55
N ASN A 175 8.43 5.04 2.05
CA ASN A 175 7.67 6.27 2.22
C ASN A 175 6.36 5.99 2.96
N ASN A 176 6.44 6.02 4.28
CA ASN A 176 5.30 5.78 5.17
C ASN A 176 4.11 6.71 4.91
N ALA A 177 4.35 7.96 4.50
CA ALA A 177 3.27 8.90 4.16
C ALA A 177 2.48 8.43 2.94
N LEU A 178 3.19 7.97 1.91
CA LEU A 178 2.59 7.47 0.68
C LEU A 178 1.91 6.12 0.89
N LEU A 179 2.52 5.21 1.65
CA LEU A 179 1.89 3.94 2.04
C LEU A 179 0.60 4.17 2.83
N ALA A 180 0.62 5.07 3.82
CA ALA A 180 -0.57 5.45 4.58
C ALA A 180 -1.70 5.90 3.63
N ARG A 181 -1.35 6.71 2.62
CA ARG A 181 -2.32 7.17 1.64
C ARG A 181 -2.85 6.05 0.75
N TYR A 182 -1.99 5.17 0.24
CA TYR A 182 -2.42 4.04 -0.60
C TYR A 182 -3.32 3.07 0.16
N TYR A 183 -2.97 2.71 1.39
CA TYR A 183 -3.82 1.84 2.20
C TYR A 183 -5.17 2.49 2.54
N PHE A 184 -5.19 3.80 2.76
CA PHE A 184 -6.45 4.54 2.93
C PHE A 184 -7.32 4.46 1.67
N ASP A 185 -6.74 4.71 0.50
CA ASP A 185 -7.44 4.66 -0.78
C ASP A 185 -7.89 3.21 -1.13
N LEU A 186 -7.21 2.19 -0.62
CA LEU A 186 -7.60 0.76 -0.70
C LEU A 186 -8.71 0.35 0.28
N GLY A 187 -9.09 1.21 1.23
CA GLY A 187 -10.12 0.90 2.21
C GLY A 187 -9.63 0.27 3.50
N LEU A 188 -8.32 0.29 3.73
CA LEU A 188 -7.64 -0.31 4.87
C LEU A 188 -7.24 0.79 5.86
N LEU A 189 -8.20 1.25 6.68
CA LEU A 189 -8.02 2.40 7.57
C LEU A 189 -6.94 2.14 8.63
N ARG A 190 -6.90 0.94 9.19
CA ARG A 190 -5.94 0.57 10.24
C ARG A 190 -4.52 0.48 9.72
N GLU A 191 -4.35 -0.07 8.53
CA GLU A 191 -3.08 -0.13 7.80
C GLU A 191 -2.62 1.30 7.48
N ALA A 192 -3.53 2.15 6.99
CA ALA A 192 -3.24 3.55 6.73
C ALA A 192 -2.73 4.26 7.99
N TYR A 193 -3.43 4.07 9.11
CA TYR A 193 -3.04 4.63 10.39
C TYR A 193 -1.77 4.03 10.98
N PHE A 194 -1.49 2.75 10.75
CA PHE A 194 -0.22 2.13 11.10
C PHE A 194 0.94 2.85 10.40
N TYR A 195 0.90 3.00 9.08
CA TYR A 195 1.97 3.68 8.35
C TYR A 195 2.05 5.16 8.70
N LYS A 196 0.90 5.80 8.95
CA LYS A 196 0.87 7.19 9.39
C LYS A 196 1.54 7.37 10.76
N TRP A 197 1.28 6.46 11.69
CA TRP A 197 1.96 6.42 12.97
C TRP A 197 3.47 6.17 12.80
N GLN A 198 3.88 5.23 11.94
CA GLN A 198 5.29 4.96 11.64
C GLN A 198 6.01 6.20 11.09
N GLN A 199 5.32 7.03 10.29
CA GLN A 199 5.85 8.32 9.87
C GLN A 199 6.01 9.27 11.06
N LEU A 200 4.94 9.54 11.81
CA LEU A 200 4.92 10.58 12.83
C LEU A 200 5.77 10.23 14.06
N LYS A 201 5.93 8.94 14.40
CA LYS A 201 6.72 8.51 15.55
C LYS A 201 8.23 8.78 15.42
N SER A 202 8.69 9.10 14.21
CA SER A 202 10.07 9.55 13.99
C SER A 202 10.33 10.94 14.58
N THR A 203 9.28 11.75 14.73
CA THR A 203 9.33 13.11 15.28
C THR A 203 8.72 13.20 16.67
N TYR A 204 7.62 12.48 16.92
CA TYR A 204 6.82 12.63 18.13
C TYR A 204 6.73 11.34 18.95
N TYR A 205 6.62 11.48 20.27
CA TYR A 205 6.39 10.35 21.16
C TYR A 205 4.90 9.98 21.20
N LEU A 206 4.45 9.16 20.24
CA LEU A 206 3.05 8.80 20.05
C LEU A 206 2.68 7.46 20.70
N VAL A 207 2.80 7.39 22.02
CA VAL A 207 2.31 6.26 22.83
C VAL A 207 0.96 6.67 23.42
N ASN A 208 -0.05 5.80 23.35
CA ASN A 208 -1.37 6.03 23.97
C ASN A 208 -1.71 5.04 25.09
N TYR A 209 -0.72 4.26 25.52
CA TYR A 209 -0.79 3.48 26.74
C TYR A 209 0.43 3.71 27.65
N PRO A 210 0.31 4.55 28.69
CA PRO A 210 1.38 4.73 29.66
C PRO A 210 1.64 3.45 30.46
N ILE A 211 2.90 3.21 30.80
CA ILE A 211 3.24 2.29 31.89
C ILE A 211 2.44 2.66 33.13
N LEU A 212 1.86 1.64 33.80
CA LEU A 212 1.25 1.78 35.13
C LEU A 212 2.09 2.72 35.98
N ASP A 213 1.49 3.84 36.40
CA ASP A 213 2.22 5.00 36.90
C ASP A 213 3.03 4.64 38.15
N LYS A 214 4.32 4.35 37.95
CA LYS A 214 5.25 4.05 39.04
C LYS A 214 5.61 5.31 39.83
N THR A 215 5.27 6.50 39.32
CA THR A 215 5.70 7.81 39.85
C THR A 215 4.58 8.86 39.77
N PRO A 216 3.43 8.66 40.44
CA PRO A 216 2.24 9.50 40.27
C PRO A 216 2.43 10.96 40.66
N PHE A 217 3.33 11.24 41.60
CA PHE A 217 3.68 12.60 41.98
C PHE A 217 4.40 13.36 40.87
N GLN A 218 5.35 12.71 40.18
CA GLN A 218 6.06 13.33 39.05
C GLN A 218 5.08 13.63 37.92
N ARG A 219 4.20 12.68 37.60
CA ARG A 219 3.17 12.87 36.57
C ARG A 219 2.26 14.06 36.87
N ARG A 220 1.80 14.21 38.12
CA ARG A 220 1.02 15.37 38.56
C ARG A 220 1.79 16.69 38.45
N GLN A 221 3.10 16.69 38.73
CA GLN A 221 3.93 17.87 38.54
C GLN A 221 4.01 18.29 37.06
N TYR A 222 4.19 17.33 36.14
CA TYR A 222 4.16 17.61 34.70
C TYR A 222 2.79 18.12 34.24
N LEU A 223 1.69 17.54 34.71
CA LEU A 223 0.34 18.02 34.38
C LEU A 223 0.12 19.47 34.85
N ARG A 224 0.57 19.81 36.07
CA ARG A 224 0.52 21.19 36.55
C ARG A 224 1.35 22.13 35.69
N ARG A 225 2.53 21.70 35.21
CA ARG A 225 3.34 22.50 34.29
C ARG A 225 2.59 22.78 32.99
N ILE A 226 1.95 21.77 32.39
CA ILE A 226 1.12 21.96 31.19
C ILE A 226 0.03 23.01 31.43
N PHE A 227 -0.75 22.88 32.50
CA PHE A 227 -1.86 23.80 32.78
C PHE A 227 -1.43 25.22 33.19
N THR A 228 -0.16 25.43 33.51
CA THR A 228 0.38 26.76 33.89
C THR A 228 1.26 27.38 32.81
N THR A 229 1.62 26.61 31.77
CA THR A 229 2.44 27.07 30.65
C THR A 229 1.52 27.52 29.52
N ASP A 230 1.89 28.61 28.83
CA ASP A 230 1.18 29.06 27.64
C ASP A 230 1.39 28.04 26.50
N SER A 231 0.39 27.80 25.65
CA SER A 231 0.43 26.70 24.66
C SER A 231 1.57 26.85 23.65
N LYS A 232 1.98 28.08 23.37
CA LYS A 232 3.14 28.40 22.51
C LYS A 232 4.48 27.91 23.08
N ASP A 233 4.54 27.68 24.39
CA ASP A 233 5.75 27.30 25.12
C ASP A 233 5.75 25.81 25.50
N TYR A 234 4.78 25.02 25.00
CA TYR A 234 4.72 23.58 25.22
C TYR A 234 5.93 22.88 24.61
N GLN A 235 6.56 21.99 25.39
CA GLN A 235 7.64 21.14 24.92
C GLN A 235 7.10 19.73 24.63
N LEU A 236 7.20 19.28 23.38
CA LEU A 236 6.64 18.00 22.94
C LEU A 236 7.35 16.78 23.54
N ASP A 237 8.56 16.94 24.06
CA ASP A 237 9.28 15.89 24.77
C ASP A 237 8.61 15.51 26.11
N TRP A 238 7.75 16.38 26.65
CA TRP A 238 6.90 16.08 27.81
C TRP A 238 5.98 14.88 27.58
N LEU A 239 5.69 14.52 26.32
CA LEU A 239 4.96 13.29 25.99
C LEU A 239 5.63 12.02 26.49
N LYS A 240 6.96 12.01 26.70
CA LYS A 240 7.67 10.88 27.30
C LYS A 240 7.25 10.62 28.75
N GLN A 241 6.77 11.66 29.43
CA GLN A 241 6.29 11.64 30.81
C GLN A 241 4.76 11.61 30.88
N LEU A 242 4.11 12.18 29.87
CA LEU A 242 2.66 12.29 29.73
C LEU A 242 2.18 11.76 28.37
N PRO A 243 2.32 10.46 28.09
CA PRO A 243 1.85 9.88 26.83
C PRO A 243 0.33 10.07 26.70
N ALA A 244 -0.12 10.28 25.46
CA ALA A 244 -1.51 10.61 25.12
C ALA A 244 -2.12 11.79 25.90
N ASN A 245 -1.31 12.79 26.28
CA ASN A 245 -1.87 14.04 26.78
C ASN A 245 -2.53 14.84 25.65
N ALA A 246 -3.79 15.25 25.87
CA ALA A 246 -4.63 15.88 24.86
C ALA A 246 -4.10 17.26 24.41
N GLU A 247 -3.58 18.05 25.34
CA GLU A 247 -3.04 19.39 25.12
C GLU A 247 -1.78 19.34 24.26
N LEU A 248 -0.88 18.40 24.55
CA LEU A 248 0.31 18.15 23.73
C LEU A 248 -0.04 17.57 22.36
N PHE A 249 -1.06 16.71 22.26
CA PHE A 249 -1.53 16.20 20.98
C PHE A 249 -2.16 17.31 20.12
N ALA A 250 -2.89 18.25 20.71
CA ALA A 250 -3.40 19.42 20.01
C ALA A 250 -2.26 20.29 19.43
N GLN A 251 -1.15 20.42 20.15
CA GLN A 251 0.04 21.09 19.63
C GLN A 251 0.65 20.34 18.43
N ILE A 252 0.71 19.00 18.47
CA ILE A 252 1.14 18.21 17.32
C ILE A 252 0.18 18.39 16.13
N GLN A 253 -1.13 18.41 16.37
CA GLN A 253 -2.13 18.64 15.32
C GLN A 253 -1.92 19.99 14.62
N ALA A 254 -1.55 21.03 15.37
CA ALA A 254 -1.19 22.33 14.84
C ALA A 254 0.12 22.28 14.03
N ASP A 255 1.14 21.57 14.53
CA ASP A 255 2.46 21.44 13.91
C ASP A 255 2.43 20.70 12.57
N ILE A 256 1.74 19.55 12.49
CA ILE A 256 1.58 18.82 11.22
C ILE A 256 0.69 19.55 10.21
N GLY A 257 -0.09 20.53 10.69
CA GLY A 257 -0.90 21.43 9.87
C GLY A 257 -2.09 20.78 9.18
N ASN A 258 -2.95 21.63 8.60
CA ASN A 258 -4.24 21.24 8.00
C ASN A 258 -4.12 20.40 6.72
N MET A 259 -2.92 20.28 6.16
CA MET A 259 -2.67 19.47 4.96
C MET A 259 -2.56 17.98 5.29
N ASP A 260 -2.23 17.63 6.54
CA ASP A 260 -2.06 16.24 6.97
C ASP A 260 -3.30 15.67 7.68
N ARG A 261 -4.40 15.59 6.93
CA ARG A 261 -5.70 15.14 7.46
C ARG A 261 -5.66 13.71 8.03
N LEU A 262 -4.88 12.81 7.42
CA LEU A 262 -4.68 11.45 7.96
C LEU A 262 -3.93 11.47 9.30
N GLY A 263 -2.87 12.28 9.42
CA GLY A 263 -2.14 12.42 10.68
C GLY A 263 -2.99 13.01 11.78
N GLN A 264 -3.76 14.05 11.46
CA GLN A 264 -4.67 14.65 12.40
C GLN A 264 -5.80 13.69 12.83
N GLY A 265 -6.38 12.92 11.89
CA GLY A 265 -7.40 11.90 12.18
C GLY A 265 -6.86 10.76 13.05
N LEU A 266 -5.61 10.34 12.83
CA LEU A 266 -4.91 9.41 13.71
C LEU A 266 -4.82 9.95 15.14
N LEU A 267 -4.37 11.20 15.31
CA LEU A 267 -4.24 11.79 16.65
C LEU A 267 -5.60 11.90 17.36
N ASP A 268 -6.66 12.27 16.63
CA ASP A 268 -8.03 12.27 17.17
C ASP A 268 -8.48 10.86 17.59
N TRP A 269 -8.15 9.83 16.82
CA TRP A 269 -8.46 8.44 17.16
C TRP A 269 -7.70 7.98 18.41
N LEU A 270 -6.41 8.29 18.50
CA LEU A 270 -5.59 7.95 19.66
C LEU A 270 -6.09 8.57 20.96
N LEU A 271 -6.77 9.73 20.90
CA LEU A 271 -7.42 10.37 22.04
C LEU A 271 -8.82 9.84 22.33
N ALA A 272 -9.56 9.40 21.30
CA ALA A 272 -10.91 8.83 21.46
C ALA A 272 -10.93 7.66 22.44
N ALA A 273 -9.82 6.93 22.42
CA ALA A 273 -9.50 5.79 23.23
C ALA A 273 -10.02 5.80 24.66
N THR A 274 -9.71 6.87 25.37
CA THR A 274 -9.91 6.99 26.83
C THR A 274 -11.24 7.64 27.18
N LEU A 275 -12.05 7.98 26.18
CA LEU A 275 -13.29 8.72 26.38
C LEU A 275 -14.46 7.81 26.76
N PRO A 276 -15.41 8.31 27.58
CA PRO A 276 -16.72 7.70 27.78
C PRO A 276 -17.44 7.41 26.46
N MET A 277 -18.47 6.55 26.46
CA MET A 277 -19.16 6.12 25.22
C MET A 277 -19.71 7.30 24.39
N GLN A 278 -20.39 8.23 25.05
CA GLN A 278 -20.99 9.39 24.39
C GLN A 278 -19.93 10.27 23.72
N ASP A 279 -18.81 10.51 24.39
CA ASP A 279 -17.72 11.35 23.89
C ASP A 279 -16.91 10.63 22.80
N TYR A 280 -16.79 9.30 22.88
CA TYR A 280 -16.14 8.48 21.85
C TYR A 280 -16.86 8.55 20.51
N GLU A 281 -18.19 8.43 20.49
CA GLU A 281 -18.95 8.53 19.24
C GLU A 281 -18.77 9.90 18.58
N GLN A 282 -18.87 10.97 19.38
CA GLN A 282 -18.62 12.34 18.92
C GLN A 282 -17.18 12.52 18.41
N GLN A 283 -16.20 11.91 19.08
CA GLN A 283 -14.81 11.97 18.65
C GLN A 283 -14.61 11.22 17.32
N LEU A 284 -15.23 10.06 17.13
CA LEU A 284 -15.21 9.37 15.84
C LEU A 284 -15.90 10.19 14.73
N ASP A 285 -16.98 10.90 15.03
CA ASP A 285 -17.59 11.82 14.07
C ASP A 285 -16.64 12.95 13.64
N LYS A 286 -15.88 13.50 14.57
CA LYS A 286 -14.82 14.47 14.25
C LYS A 286 -13.75 13.86 13.35
N VAL A 287 -13.32 12.63 13.63
CA VAL A 287 -12.35 11.91 12.77
C VAL A 287 -12.90 11.78 11.35
N ILE A 288 -14.14 11.31 11.19
CA ILE A 288 -14.78 11.15 9.87
C ILE A 288 -14.84 12.50 9.13
N GLN A 289 -15.35 13.54 9.79
CA GLN A 289 -15.44 14.90 9.21
C GLN A 289 -14.06 15.41 8.76
N ARG A 290 -13.01 15.13 9.53
CA ARG A 290 -11.65 15.51 9.19
C ARG A 290 -11.13 14.78 7.95
N LEU A 291 -11.56 13.54 7.75
CA LEU A 291 -11.17 12.71 6.61
C LEU A 291 -12.04 12.95 5.37
N GLU A 292 -13.24 13.51 5.46
CA GLU A 292 -14.13 13.75 4.30
C GLU A 292 -13.45 14.46 3.10
N PRO A 293 -12.58 15.48 3.28
CA PRO A 293 -11.87 16.10 2.16
C PRO A 293 -10.94 15.14 1.39
N LEU A 294 -10.58 14.01 1.98
CA LEU A 294 -9.78 12.97 1.35
C LEU A 294 -10.62 12.01 0.49
N ALA A 295 -11.95 12.21 0.45
CA ALA A 295 -12.93 11.36 -0.22
C ALA A 295 -12.81 9.88 0.21
N PRO A 296 -13.02 9.55 1.50
CA PRO A 296 -12.94 8.18 1.99
C PRO A 296 -13.87 7.27 1.20
N ASN A 297 -13.34 6.10 0.79
CA ASN A 297 -14.12 5.10 0.08
C ASN A 297 -15.17 4.43 0.99
N ALA A 298 -16.02 3.59 0.40
CA ALA A 298 -17.10 2.92 1.11
C ALA A 298 -16.59 2.03 2.27
N GLN A 299 -15.44 1.38 2.08
CA GLN A 299 -14.82 0.51 3.08
C GLN A 299 -14.34 1.30 4.31
N VAL A 300 -13.68 2.45 4.12
CA VAL A 300 -13.30 3.33 5.25
C VAL A 300 -14.54 3.78 6.01
N LYS A 301 -15.60 4.20 5.31
CA LYS A 301 -16.86 4.61 5.96
C LYS A 301 -17.53 3.45 6.71
N ALA A 302 -17.56 2.27 6.11
CA ALA A 302 -18.08 1.05 6.73
C ALA A 302 -17.28 0.66 7.98
N GLU A 303 -15.96 0.85 7.97
CA GLU A 303 -15.13 0.56 9.14
C GLU A 303 -15.48 1.48 10.31
N PHE A 304 -15.67 2.78 10.10
CA PHE A 304 -16.12 3.66 11.17
C PHE A 304 -17.50 3.29 11.74
N VAL A 305 -18.46 2.93 10.88
CA VAL A 305 -19.77 2.44 11.31
C VAL A 305 -19.62 1.16 12.14
N PHE A 306 -18.76 0.24 11.70
CA PHE A 306 -18.44 -0.98 12.42
C PHE A 306 -17.81 -0.68 13.80
N LEU A 307 -16.84 0.23 13.87
CA LEU A 307 -16.14 0.56 15.12
C LEU A 307 -17.10 1.18 16.14
N LYS A 308 -18.00 2.09 15.71
CA LYS A 308 -19.04 2.67 16.58
C LYS A 308 -19.98 1.61 17.14
N LYS A 309 -20.50 0.74 16.27
CA LYS A 309 -21.49 -0.29 16.66
C LYS A 309 -20.90 -1.35 17.59
N ASN A 310 -19.63 -1.71 17.40
CA ASN A 310 -19.02 -2.86 18.06
C ASN A 310 -18.00 -2.46 19.15
N ARG A 311 -18.20 -1.32 19.81
CA ARG A 311 -17.44 -1.03 21.04
C ARG A 311 -17.90 -2.00 22.12
N ILE A 312 -16.95 -2.69 22.76
CA ILE A 312 -17.24 -3.71 23.77
C ILE A 312 -17.88 -3.05 24.99
N SER A 313 -18.93 -3.66 25.53
CA SER A 313 -19.64 -3.12 26.69
C SER A 313 -18.80 -3.21 27.96
N LYS A 314 -19.00 -2.25 28.88
CA LYS A 314 -18.30 -2.19 30.17
C LYS A 314 -18.39 -3.49 30.97
N LEU A 315 -19.57 -4.14 30.97
CA LEU A 315 -19.80 -5.38 31.70
C LEU A 315 -18.89 -6.55 31.24
N VAL A 316 -18.61 -6.65 29.94
CA VAL A 316 -17.71 -7.67 29.40
C VAL A 316 -16.25 -7.32 29.73
N LEU A 317 -15.90 -6.04 29.66
CA LEU A 317 -14.54 -5.56 29.95
C LEU A 317 -14.13 -5.84 31.39
N ASP A 318 -15.03 -5.65 32.35
CA ASP A 318 -14.74 -5.85 33.77
C ASP A 318 -14.30 -7.29 34.13
N THR A 319 -14.44 -8.25 33.20
CA THR A 319 -13.97 -9.63 33.37
C THR A 319 -12.49 -9.86 33.00
N TYR A 320 -11.83 -8.88 32.37
CA TYR A 320 -10.44 -8.97 31.92
C TYR A 320 -9.50 -8.11 32.78
N PRO A 321 -8.19 -8.44 32.85
CA PRO A 321 -7.19 -7.53 33.46
C PRO A 321 -7.15 -6.18 32.74
N SER A 322 -6.77 -5.12 33.47
CA SER A 322 -6.83 -3.72 33.00
C SER A 322 -6.29 -3.52 31.58
N ILE A 323 -5.10 -4.06 31.28
CA ILE A 323 -4.47 -3.91 29.96
C ILE A 323 -5.28 -4.52 28.82
N LEU A 324 -5.95 -5.65 29.07
CA LEU A 324 -6.86 -6.22 28.08
C LEU A 324 -8.13 -5.37 27.95
N GLN A 325 -8.64 -4.81 29.05
CA GLN A 325 -9.77 -3.88 28.97
C GLN A 325 -9.44 -2.69 28.08
N ASP A 326 -8.26 -2.10 28.24
CA ASP A 326 -7.81 -0.95 27.46
C ASP A 326 -7.68 -1.30 25.97
N ILE A 327 -7.12 -2.46 25.65
CA ILE A 327 -6.95 -2.94 24.26
C ILE A 327 -8.30 -3.26 23.62
N LEU A 328 -9.19 -3.93 24.35
CA LEU A 328 -10.53 -4.26 23.90
C LEU A 328 -11.37 -2.97 23.71
N ASN A 329 -11.21 -1.99 24.60
CA ASN A 329 -11.79 -0.65 24.46
C ASN A 329 -11.28 0.08 23.21
N GLN A 330 -10.02 -0.12 22.85
CA GLN A 330 -9.40 0.40 21.62
C GLN A 330 -9.67 -0.42 20.37
N GLN A 331 -10.38 -1.55 20.52
CA GLN A 331 -10.52 -2.52 19.44
C GLN A 331 -9.15 -2.83 18.82
N GLY A 332 -8.12 -3.07 19.62
CA GLY A 332 -6.79 -3.47 19.13
C GLY A 332 -5.93 -2.37 18.51
N PHE A 333 -6.22 -1.09 18.77
CA PHE A 333 -5.37 0.04 18.33
C PHE A 333 -4.70 0.75 19.50
N LEU A 334 -3.96 -0.01 20.32
CA LEU A 334 -3.24 0.52 21.47
C LEU A 334 -1.73 0.51 21.21
N ILE A 335 -1.13 1.69 21.11
CA ILE A 335 0.31 1.89 20.96
C ILE A 335 0.95 1.83 22.34
N LEU A 336 1.57 0.68 22.61
CA LEU A 336 2.28 0.39 23.85
C LEU A 336 3.68 1.03 23.85
N ASP A 337 4.09 1.54 25.02
CA ASP A 337 5.45 2.02 25.26
C ASP A 337 6.47 0.90 25.03
N THR A 338 7.57 1.19 24.34
CA THR A 338 8.68 0.24 24.11
C THR A 338 9.30 -0.31 25.39
N LYS A 339 9.13 0.37 26.53
CA LYS A 339 9.59 -0.10 27.85
C LYS A 339 8.80 -1.32 28.35
N TYR A 340 7.62 -1.62 27.78
CA TYR A 340 6.94 -2.87 28.06
C TYR A 340 7.67 -4.05 27.41
N SER A 341 7.68 -5.18 28.12
CA SER A 341 8.29 -6.42 27.64
C SER A 341 7.59 -6.93 26.38
N ASP A 342 8.38 -7.36 25.41
CA ASP A 342 8.01 -8.18 24.25
C ASP A 342 8.55 -9.61 24.34
N GLU A 343 9.19 -9.96 25.46
CA GLU A 343 9.81 -11.26 25.71
C GLU A 343 8.79 -12.39 25.89
N ASN A 344 9.27 -13.61 25.69
CA ASN A 344 8.51 -14.80 25.96
C ASN A 344 8.31 -15.02 27.48
N THR A 345 7.18 -15.59 27.87
CA THR A 345 6.85 -15.89 29.28
C THR A 345 6.62 -17.38 29.48
N ALA A 346 6.84 -17.87 30.70
CA ALA A 346 6.51 -19.26 31.05
C ALA A 346 5.02 -19.57 30.86
N TYR A 347 4.15 -18.58 31.08
CA TYR A 347 2.72 -18.70 30.83
C TYR A 347 2.41 -18.95 29.35
N PHE A 348 3.07 -18.21 28.44
CA PHE A 348 2.91 -18.43 27.01
C PHE A 348 3.39 -19.83 26.58
N GLU A 349 4.57 -20.26 27.04
CA GLU A 349 5.09 -21.59 26.71
C GLU A 349 4.13 -22.71 27.13
N GLN A 350 3.57 -22.60 28.34
CA GLN A 350 2.55 -23.53 28.81
C GLN A 350 1.25 -23.44 27.99
N ALA A 351 0.82 -22.22 27.63
CA ALA A 351 -0.37 -22.01 26.81
C ALA A 351 -0.24 -22.67 25.43
N VAL A 352 0.88 -22.48 24.74
CA VAL A 352 1.16 -23.07 23.42
C VAL A 352 1.22 -24.59 23.52
N SER A 353 1.86 -25.15 24.56
CA SER A 353 1.90 -26.59 24.78
C SER A 353 0.49 -27.18 24.90
N LEU A 354 -0.40 -26.53 25.68
CA LEU A 354 -1.79 -26.97 25.83
C LEU A 354 -2.64 -26.74 24.56
N PHE A 355 -2.42 -25.63 23.86
CA PHE A 355 -3.11 -25.31 22.61
C PHE A 355 -2.82 -26.37 21.54
N ASN A 356 -1.55 -26.76 21.38
CA ASN A 356 -1.13 -27.78 20.42
C ASN A 356 -1.68 -29.18 20.75
N GLN A 357 -1.99 -29.45 22.02
CA GLN A 357 -2.67 -30.68 22.44
C GLN A 357 -4.18 -30.66 22.17
N GLY A 358 -4.74 -29.53 21.75
CA GLY A 358 -6.16 -29.37 21.43
C GLY A 358 -7.10 -29.51 22.64
N ARG A 359 -6.62 -29.23 23.85
CA ARG A 359 -7.38 -29.44 25.11
C ARG A 359 -7.32 -28.22 26.02
N LYS A 360 -8.29 -28.12 26.94
CA LYS A 360 -8.33 -27.12 28.04
C LYS A 360 -8.30 -25.67 27.55
N VAL A 361 -9.13 -25.33 26.57
CA VAL A 361 -9.19 -24.00 25.92
C VAL A 361 -9.32 -22.85 26.93
N ASP A 362 -10.12 -23.00 27.99
CA ASP A 362 -10.26 -21.96 29.02
C ASP A 362 -8.98 -21.74 29.84
N LYS A 363 -8.21 -22.81 30.07
CA LYS A 363 -6.89 -22.70 30.71
C LYS A 363 -5.89 -22.02 29.78
N VAL A 364 -5.92 -22.33 28.48
CA VAL A 364 -5.08 -21.64 27.47
C VAL A 364 -5.40 -20.16 27.47
N LEU A 365 -6.69 -19.78 27.44
CA LEU A 365 -7.12 -18.38 27.52
C LEU A 365 -6.54 -17.69 28.75
N THR A 366 -6.68 -18.31 29.93
CA THR A 366 -6.17 -17.77 31.20
C THR A 366 -4.65 -17.56 31.17
N LEU A 367 -3.90 -18.53 30.66
CA LEU A 367 -2.43 -18.44 30.55
C LEU A 367 -1.98 -17.36 29.56
N LEU A 368 -2.67 -17.22 28.43
CA LEU A 368 -2.37 -16.16 27.47
C LEU A 368 -2.65 -14.77 28.07
N ILE A 369 -3.73 -14.64 28.83
CA ILE A 369 -4.03 -13.41 29.56
C ILE A 369 -2.90 -13.09 30.57
N GLN A 370 -2.44 -14.08 31.34
CA GLN A 370 -1.33 -13.89 32.28
C GLN A 370 -0.03 -13.49 31.56
N SER A 371 0.29 -14.15 30.43
CA SER A 371 1.44 -13.78 29.60
C SER A 371 1.38 -12.33 29.14
N LEU A 372 0.20 -11.84 28.74
CA LEU A 372 0.02 -10.48 28.26
C LEU A 372 0.06 -9.43 29.38
N VAL A 373 -0.26 -9.80 30.62
CA VAL A 373 -0.05 -8.92 31.78
C VAL A 373 1.46 -8.72 32.03
N GLU A 374 2.28 -9.76 31.87
CA GLU A 374 3.74 -9.67 32.04
C GLU A 374 4.46 -9.06 30.84
N SER A 375 4.04 -9.43 29.63
CA SER A 375 4.72 -9.11 28.37
C SER A 375 3.73 -8.64 27.30
N PRO A 376 3.14 -7.44 27.44
CA PRO A 376 2.04 -7.01 26.57
C PRO A 376 2.48 -6.66 25.15
N ARG A 377 3.77 -6.51 24.87
CA ARG A 377 4.28 -6.34 23.50
C ARG A 377 4.61 -7.69 22.84
N HIS A 378 4.41 -8.82 23.53
CA HIS A 378 4.71 -10.14 22.96
C HIS A 378 3.66 -10.55 21.90
N ILE A 379 4.03 -10.38 20.63
CA ILE A 379 3.16 -10.56 19.45
C ILE A 379 2.45 -11.92 19.45
N LYS A 380 3.17 -13.01 19.72
CA LYS A 380 2.59 -14.36 19.64
C LYS A 380 1.50 -14.58 20.68
N SER A 381 1.60 -13.95 21.86
CA SER A 381 0.52 -14.05 22.86
C SER A 381 -0.79 -13.46 22.34
N TRP A 382 -0.72 -12.34 21.60
CA TRP A 382 -1.89 -11.75 20.94
C TRP A 382 -2.46 -12.63 19.82
N VAL A 383 -1.60 -13.20 18.97
CA VAL A 383 -2.01 -14.11 17.88
C VAL A 383 -2.73 -15.34 18.45
N TYR A 384 -2.16 -15.98 19.48
CA TYR A 384 -2.78 -17.15 20.11
C TYR A 384 -4.06 -16.77 20.87
N LEU A 385 -4.11 -15.59 21.51
CA LEU A 385 -5.32 -15.09 22.15
C LEU A 385 -6.44 -14.90 21.12
N GLY A 386 -6.13 -14.24 20.00
CA GLY A 386 -7.04 -14.08 18.87
C GLY A 386 -7.56 -15.43 18.37
N ALA A 387 -6.67 -16.42 18.19
CA ALA A 387 -7.06 -17.76 17.74
C ALA A 387 -7.99 -18.49 18.73
N VAL A 388 -7.70 -18.41 20.04
CA VAL A 388 -8.54 -19.01 21.08
C VAL A 388 -9.91 -18.34 21.15
N LEU A 389 -9.96 -17.00 21.09
CA LEU A 389 -11.21 -16.25 21.06
C LEU A 389 -12.02 -16.55 19.79
N LYS A 390 -11.36 -16.66 18.63
CA LYS A 390 -11.99 -17.08 17.36
C LYS A 390 -12.61 -18.46 17.48
N TYR A 391 -11.89 -19.42 18.05
CA TYR A 391 -12.39 -20.78 18.30
C TYR A 391 -13.63 -20.77 19.21
N LYS A 392 -13.66 -19.90 20.22
CA LYS A 392 -14.83 -19.69 21.10
C LYS A 392 -15.94 -18.84 20.44
N LYS A 393 -15.76 -18.38 19.20
CA LYS A 393 -16.66 -17.49 18.45
C LYS A 393 -16.84 -16.10 19.08
N HIS A 394 -15.89 -15.67 19.91
CA HIS A 394 -15.82 -14.31 20.46
C HIS A 394 -15.14 -13.41 19.44
N TYR A 395 -15.83 -13.17 18.31
CA TYR A 395 -15.23 -12.59 17.12
C TYR A 395 -14.78 -11.13 17.29
N ILE A 396 -15.48 -10.32 18.09
CA ILE A 396 -15.10 -8.91 18.32
C ILE A 396 -13.80 -8.82 19.13
N GLU A 397 -13.69 -9.61 20.20
CA GLU A 397 -12.49 -9.67 21.03
C GLU A 397 -11.32 -10.31 20.27
N SER A 398 -11.62 -11.33 19.46
CA SER A 398 -10.65 -11.95 18.57
C SER A 398 -10.09 -10.94 17.56
N LEU A 399 -10.96 -10.15 16.92
CA LEU A 399 -10.58 -9.11 16.00
C LEU A 399 -9.63 -8.10 16.67
N ALA A 400 -9.99 -7.63 17.87
CA ALA A 400 -9.15 -6.70 18.63
C ALA A 400 -7.76 -7.30 18.95
N ALA A 401 -7.69 -8.58 19.33
CA ALA A 401 -6.42 -9.25 19.60
C ALA A 401 -5.54 -9.37 18.33
N PHE A 402 -6.11 -9.77 17.19
CA PHE A 402 -5.36 -9.84 15.93
C PHE A 402 -4.98 -8.45 15.39
N GLN A 403 -5.81 -7.43 15.60
CA GLN A 403 -5.48 -6.05 15.26
C GLN A 403 -4.33 -5.52 16.13
N GLN A 404 -4.33 -5.84 17.43
CA GLN A 404 -3.21 -5.51 18.31
C GLN A 404 -1.92 -6.22 17.88
N ALA A 405 -2.00 -7.50 17.47
CA ALA A 405 -0.87 -8.21 16.89
C ALA A 405 -0.38 -7.56 15.59
N SER A 406 -1.28 -7.11 14.71
CA SER A 406 -0.96 -6.38 13.47
C SER A 406 -0.23 -5.06 13.75
N LEU A 407 -0.62 -4.33 14.79
CA LEU A 407 0.04 -3.09 15.20
C LEU A 407 1.50 -3.32 15.65
N LEU A 408 1.77 -4.46 16.30
CA LEU A 408 3.10 -4.84 16.77
C LEU A 408 3.96 -5.49 15.67
N ASN A 409 3.36 -6.32 14.81
CA ASN A 409 3.98 -6.90 13.63
C ASN A 409 3.02 -6.85 12.43
N HIS A 410 3.15 -5.80 11.64
CA HIS A 410 2.27 -5.55 10.52
C HIS A 410 2.52 -6.48 9.33
N SER A 411 3.66 -7.16 9.28
CA SER A 411 4.12 -7.92 8.10
C SER A 411 3.63 -9.37 8.03
N ASP A 412 2.89 -9.84 9.03
CA ASP A 412 2.42 -11.23 9.11
C ASP A 412 1.15 -11.46 8.25
N PRO A 413 1.25 -12.17 7.11
CA PRO A 413 0.11 -12.41 6.24
C PRO A 413 -0.96 -13.31 6.88
N ASP A 414 -0.57 -14.24 7.76
CA ASP A 414 -1.52 -15.13 8.42
C ASP A 414 -2.35 -14.35 9.45
N ASN A 415 -1.75 -13.37 10.13
CA ASN A 415 -2.48 -12.46 11.00
C ASN A 415 -3.50 -11.62 10.20
N GLN A 416 -3.12 -11.08 9.04
CA GLN A 416 -4.06 -10.33 8.19
C GLN A 416 -5.18 -11.21 7.62
N ALA A 417 -4.89 -12.46 7.29
CA ALA A 417 -5.90 -13.42 6.86
C ALA A 417 -6.91 -13.74 7.98
N ASN A 418 -6.46 -13.83 9.23
CA ASN A 418 -7.36 -13.98 10.38
C ASN A 418 -8.29 -12.77 10.54
N ILE A 419 -7.77 -11.54 10.39
CA ILE A 419 -8.60 -10.32 10.44
C ILE A 419 -9.68 -10.35 9.35
N ALA A 420 -9.30 -10.67 8.11
CA ALA A 420 -10.23 -10.75 6.99
C ALA A 420 -11.31 -11.84 7.20
N GLU A 421 -10.93 -13.03 7.67
CA GLU A 421 -11.87 -14.09 8.00
C GLU A 421 -12.85 -13.68 9.10
N ILE A 422 -12.38 -12.96 10.13
CA ILE A 422 -13.25 -12.49 11.21
C ILE A 422 -14.24 -11.43 10.71
N TYR A 423 -13.82 -10.49 9.87
CA TYR A 423 -14.77 -9.55 9.24
C TYR A 423 -15.84 -10.29 8.45
N PHE A 424 -15.49 -11.38 7.77
CA PHE A 424 -16.46 -12.23 7.09
C PHE A 424 -17.45 -12.90 8.06
N GLU A 425 -16.95 -13.51 9.14
CA GLU A 425 -17.79 -14.11 10.21
C GLU A 425 -18.73 -13.08 10.86
N LEU A 426 -18.29 -11.82 10.96
CA LEU A 426 -19.06 -10.67 11.44
C LEU A 426 -20.00 -10.07 10.39
N LYS A 427 -20.14 -10.70 9.22
CA LYS A 427 -20.99 -10.25 8.10
C LYS A 427 -20.60 -8.85 7.59
N GLN A 428 -19.30 -8.57 7.53
CA GLN A 428 -18.71 -7.36 6.97
C GLN A 428 -17.86 -7.69 5.72
N PRO A 429 -18.47 -8.21 4.63
CA PRO A 429 -17.72 -8.66 3.46
C PRO A 429 -16.93 -7.54 2.78
N GLU A 430 -17.41 -6.30 2.80
CA GLU A 430 -16.69 -5.13 2.24
C GLU A 430 -15.36 -4.88 2.95
N LEU A 431 -15.33 -5.04 4.28
CA LEU A 431 -14.11 -4.89 5.08
C LEU A 431 -13.16 -6.06 4.85
N ALA A 432 -13.70 -7.29 4.76
CA ALA A 432 -12.91 -8.48 4.46
C ALA A 432 -12.26 -8.40 3.07
N GLU A 433 -12.98 -7.90 2.06
CA GLU A 433 -12.49 -7.73 0.68
C GLU A 433 -11.32 -6.74 0.59
N ALA A 434 -11.30 -5.68 1.41
CA ALA A 434 -10.19 -4.71 1.41
C ALA A 434 -8.84 -5.39 1.70
N TYR A 435 -8.83 -6.40 2.59
CA TYR A 435 -7.63 -7.17 2.93
C TYR A 435 -7.15 -8.09 1.79
N LEU A 436 -7.97 -8.40 0.79
CA LEU A 436 -7.53 -9.17 -0.37
C LEU A 436 -6.37 -8.45 -1.09
N TYR A 437 -6.44 -7.12 -1.22
CA TYR A 437 -5.38 -6.35 -1.82
C TYR A 437 -4.08 -6.48 -1.04
N TYR A 438 -4.13 -6.44 0.30
CA TYR A 438 -2.96 -6.66 1.15
C TYR A 438 -2.36 -8.05 0.92
N LEU A 439 -3.18 -9.10 1.01
CA LEU A 439 -2.73 -10.49 0.96
C LEU A 439 -2.14 -10.85 -0.41
N GLN A 440 -2.67 -10.30 -1.50
CA GLN A 440 -2.17 -10.51 -2.86
C GLN A 440 -0.76 -9.94 -3.10
N GLN A 441 -0.29 -9.00 -2.27
CA GLN A 441 1.06 -8.45 -2.42
C GLN A 441 2.17 -9.37 -1.91
N GLN A 442 1.78 -10.34 -1.10
CA GLN A 442 2.72 -11.19 -0.39
C GLN A 442 3.28 -12.26 -1.34
N PRO A 443 4.59 -12.54 -1.30
CA PRO A 443 5.17 -13.59 -2.13
C PRO A 443 4.45 -14.92 -1.88
N VAL A 444 3.94 -15.57 -2.93
CA VAL A 444 3.14 -16.82 -2.82
C VAL A 444 3.87 -17.93 -2.04
N LYS A 445 5.21 -17.96 -2.13
CA LYS A 445 6.09 -18.88 -1.39
C LYS A 445 6.04 -18.69 0.13
N ASN A 446 5.67 -17.50 0.60
CA ASN A 446 5.59 -17.15 2.01
C ASN A 446 4.16 -17.32 2.57
N LEU A 447 3.18 -17.66 1.73
CA LEU A 447 1.79 -17.80 2.15
C LEU A 447 1.50 -19.22 2.64
N SER A 448 0.96 -19.33 3.85
CA SER A 448 0.46 -20.57 4.42
C SER A 448 -0.73 -21.13 3.61
N ALA A 449 -1.02 -22.43 3.80
CA ALA A 449 -2.22 -23.04 3.21
C ALA A 449 -3.52 -22.36 3.70
N TYR A 450 -3.52 -21.90 4.96
CA TYR A 450 -4.64 -21.17 5.55
C TYR A 450 -4.87 -19.82 4.83
N THR A 451 -3.83 -19.01 4.68
CA THR A 451 -3.96 -17.72 4.00
C THR A 451 -4.38 -17.86 2.55
N LYS A 452 -3.87 -18.87 1.83
CA LYS A 452 -4.32 -19.20 0.46
C LYS A 452 -5.82 -19.52 0.43
N LYS A 453 -6.32 -20.32 1.39
CA LYS A 453 -7.74 -20.65 1.51
C LYS A 453 -8.59 -19.39 1.75
N VAL A 454 -8.17 -18.51 2.66
CA VAL A 454 -8.88 -17.24 2.92
C VAL A 454 -8.90 -16.38 1.66
N MET A 455 -7.77 -16.23 0.97
CA MET A 455 -7.71 -15.47 -0.29
C MET A 455 -8.66 -16.04 -1.36
N SER A 456 -8.69 -17.36 -1.57
CA SER A 456 -9.62 -18.00 -2.49
C SER A 456 -11.07 -17.72 -2.13
N HIS A 457 -11.39 -17.73 -0.84
CA HIS A 457 -12.74 -17.41 -0.37
C HIS A 457 -13.12 -15.95 -0.66
N LEU A 458 -12.22 -15.00 -0.39
CA LEU A 458 -12.44 -13.58 -0.67
C LEU A 458 -12.61 -13.29 -2.17
N VAL A 459 -11.83 -13.96 -3.03
CA VAL A 459 -11.98 -13.86 -4.50
C VAL A 459 -13.37 -14.34 -4.93
N ASN A 460 -13.82 -15.51 -4.44
CA ASN A 460 -15.13 -16.05 -4.79
C ASN A 460 -16.31 -15.16 -4.35
N ILE A 461 -16.13 -14.35 -3.30
CA ILE A 461 -17.15 -13.40 -2.84
C ILE A 461 -17.16 -12.19 -3.79
N LYS A 462 -15.98 -11.66 -4.11
CA LYS A 462 -15.82 -10.52 -5.02
C LYS A 462 -16.43 -10.80 -6.39
N ASP A 463 -16.24 -12.02 -6.92
CA ASP A 463 -16.75 -12.42 -8.24
C ASP A 463 -18.27 -12.65 -8.29
N LYS A 464 -18.96 -12.70 -7.14
CA LYS A 464 -20.42 -12.88 -7.05
C LYS A 464 -21.20 -11.56 -6.95
N LYS A 465 -20.52 -10.42 -6.80
CA LYS A 465 -21.10 -9.08 -6.83
C LYS A 465 -21.09 -8.55 -8.25
#